data_AF-A0A975TT64-F1
#
_entry.id   AF-A0A975TT64-F1
#
_cell.length_a   1.000
_cell.length_b   1.000
_cell.length_c   1.000
_cell.angle_alpha   90.00
_cell.angle_beta   90.00
_cell.angle_gamma   90.00
#
_symmetry.space_group_name_H-M   'P 1'
#
loop_
_entity.id
_entity.type
_entity.pdbx_description
1 polymer ?
#
loop_
_entity_poly.entity_id
_entity_poly.type
_entity_poly.pdbx_seq_one_letter_code
_entity_poly.pdbx_strand_id
1 'polypeptide(L)' 'MSIVDIMLWPGTAICRMFGVDSEKDMGLIRSMFNMLVYLTVMLVVLWMFM' A
#
# COMPACT_ATOMS: atom_id res chain seq x y z
N MET A 1 13.95 -7.02 -7.88
CA MET A 1 12.98 -6.46 -6.92
C MET A 1 13.70 -5.40 -6.12
N SER A 2 13.40 -4.13 -6.40
CA SER A 2 13.90 -3.04 -5.57
C SER A 2 13.13 -3.05 -4.24
N ILE A 3 13.73 -2.55 -3.16
CA ILE A 3 13.06 -2.37 -1.85
C ILE A 3 11.73 -1.59 -2.02
N VAL A 4 11.70 -0.70 -3.01
CA VAL A 4 10.53 0.07 -3.43
C VAL A 4 9.37 -0.81 -3.92
N ASP A 5 9.65 -1.90 -4.64
CA ASP A 5 8.62 -2.83 -5.13
C ASP A 5 7.95 -3.60 -4.00
N ILE A 6 8.74 -3.99 -2.99
CA ILE A 6 8.25 -4.69 -1.80
C ILE A 6 7.39 -3.73 -0.95
N MET A 7 7.83 -2.48 -0.82
CA MET A 7 7.11 -1.43 -0.09
C MET A 7 5.79 -1.02 -0.76
N LEU A 8 5.71 -1.10 -2.08
CA LEU A 8 4.50 -0.77 -2.86
C LEU A 8 3.60 -1.98 -3.12
N TRP A 9 4.04 -3.18 -2.74
CA TRP A 9 3.31 -4.43 -2.94
C TRP A 9 1.93 -4.46 -2.27
N PRO A 10 1.71 -4.00 -1.02
CA PRO A 10 0.38 -4.07 -0.40
C PRO A 10 -0.64 -3.24 -1.18
N GLY A 11 -0.26 -2.05 -1.67
CA GLY A 11 -1.10 -1.26 -2.58
C GLY A 11 -1.41 -1.99 -3.89
N THR A 12 -0.45 -2.70 -4.47
CA THR A 12 -0.65 -3.50 -5.70
C THR A 12 -1.54 -4.72 -5.48
N ALA A 13 -1.40 -5.41 -4.36
CA ALA A 13 -2.21 -6.57 -4.02
C ALA A 13 -3.69 -6.18 -3.88
N ILE A 14 -3.96 -5.04 -3.24
CA ILE A 14 -5.31 -4.50 -3.08
C ILE A 14 -5.89 -4.09 -4.44
N CYS A 15 -5.16 -3.31 -5.24
CA CYS A 15 -5.66 -2.92 -6.56
C CYS A 15 -5.93 -4.13 -7.48
N ARG A 16 -5.10 -5.18 -7.43
CA ARG A 16 -5.33 -6.43 -8.15
C ARG A 16 -6.56 -7.17 -7.66
N MET A 17 -6.83 -7.16 -6.35
CA MET A 17 -8.04 -7.75 -5.76
C MET A 17 -9.30 -7.02 -6.20
N PHE A 18 -9.24 -5.70 -6.40
CA PHE A 18 -10.34 -4.90 -6.92
C PHE A 18 -10.53 -5.01 -8.45
N GLY A 19 -9.75 -5.86 -9.14
CA GLY A 19 -9.83 -6.00 -10.61
C GLY A 19 -9.30 -4.78 -11.36
N VAL A 20 -8.49 -3.95 -10.69
CA VAL A 20 -7.92 -2.71 -11.23
C VAL A 20 -6.47 -2.96 -11.61
N ASP A 21 -6.19 -3.08 -12.91
CA ASP A 21 -4.82 -3.26 -13.43
C ASP A 21 -3.98 -2.00 -13.17
N SER A 22 -3.20 -2.06 -12.10
CA SER A 22 -2.47 -0.91 -11.52
C SER A 22 -1.21 -0.53 -12.30
N GLU A 23 -0.97 -1.22 -13.42
CA GLU A 23 0.31 -1.25 -14.11
C GLU A 23 0.43 -0.19 -15.21
N LYS A 24 -0.69 0.43 -15.63
CA LYS A 24 -0.69 1.34 -16.79
C LYS A 24 -0.77 2.83 -16.45
N ASP A 25 -1.67 3.27 -15.55
CA ASP A 25 -1.87 4.71 -15.27
C ASP A 25 -2.27 5.04 -13.82
N MET A 26 -2.27 4.07 -12.90
CA MET A 26 -2.85 4.23 -11.56
C MET A 26 -1.81 4.32 -10.42
N GLY A 27 -0.68 4.98 -10.69
CA GLY A 27 0.35 5.24 -9.66
C GLY A 27 -0.18 6.03 -8.46
N LEU A 28 -1.16 6.93 -8.69
CA LEU A 28 -1.84 7.67 -7.62
C LEU A 28 -2.65 6.75 -6.71
N ILE A 29 -3.47 5.87 -7.28
CA ILE A 29 -4.32 4.96 -6.49
C ILE A 29 -3.44 3.96 -5.72
N ARG A 30 -2.37 3.45 -6.35
CA ARG A 30 -1.37 2.61 -5.68
C ARG A 30 -0.75 3.33 -4.47
N SER A 31 -0.37 4.61 -4.61
CA SER A 31 0.22 5.37 -3.51
C SER A 31 -0.78 5.73 -2.42
N MET A 32 -2.04 6.03 -2.77
CA MET A 32 -3.10 6.30 -1.80
C MET A 32 -3.38 5.08 -0.91
N PHE A 33 -3.50 3.88 -1.50
CA PHE A 33 -3.68 2.65 -0.72
C PHE A 33 -2.47 2.36 0.15
N ASN A 34 -1.26 2.59 -0.37
CA ASN A 34 -0.04 2.35 0.41
C ASN A 34 0.03 3.27 1.64
N MET A 35 -0.31 4.55 1.47
CA MET A 35 -0.37 5.52 2.57
C MET A 35 -1.37 5.09 3.66
N LEU A 36 -2.57 4.63 3.27
CA LEU A 36 -3.57 4.16 4.23
C LEU A 36 -3.09 2.93 5.01
N VAL A 37 -2.48 1.95 4.34
CA VAL A 37 -1.95 0.75 4.99
C VAL A 37 -0.85 1.12 5.98
N TYR A 38 0.11 1.96 5.58
CA TYR A 38 1.18 2.38 6.48
C TYR A 38 0.68 3.21 7.65
N LEU A 39 -0.29 4.09 7.42
CA LEU A 39 -0.91 4.86 8.49
C LEU A 39 -1.57 3.94 9.52
N THR A 40 -2.39 2.98 9.08
CA THR A 40 -3.04 2.03 9.99
C THR A 40 -2.02 1.19 10.75
N VAL A 41 -1.00 0.64 10.07
CA VAL A 41 0.05 -0.16 10.73
C VAL A 41 0.81 0.68 11.76
N MET A 42 1.21 1.91 11.41
CA MET A 42 1.93 2.79 12.34
C MET A 42 1.08 3.20 13.54
N LEU A 43 -0.21 3.46 13.35
CA LEU A 43 -1.12 3.76 14.45
C LEU A 43 -1.32 2.56 15.38
N VAL A 44 -1.47 1.36 14.84
CA VAL A 44 -1.55 0.12 15.65
C VAL A 44 -0.25 -0.11 16.41
N VAL A 45 0.90 0.09 15.77
CA VAL A 45 2.21 0.00 16.41
C VAL A 45 2.32 0.99 17.56
N LEU A 46 2.04 2.28 17.31
CA LEU A 46 2.08 3.31 18.35
C LEU A 46 1.14 2.99 19.51
N TRP A 47 -0.07 2.51 19.22
CA TRP A 47 -1.03 2.10 20.24
C TRP A 47 -0.55 0.93 21.08
N MET A 48 0.13 -0.06 20.49
CA MET A 48 0.69 -1.19 21.26
C MET A 48 1.89 -0.81 22.14
N PHE A 49 2.58 0.29 21.81
CA PHE A 49 3.73 0.79 22.58
C PHE A 49 3.35 1.84 23.63
N MET A 50 2.11 2.34 23.61
CA MET A 50 1.57 3.31 24.58
C MET A 50 0.88 2.58 25.73
#